data_AF-A0A486XEL5-F1
#
_entry.id   AF-A0A486XEL5-F1
#
_cell.length_a   1.000
_cell.length_b   1.000
_cell.length_c   1.000
_cell.angle_alpha   90.00
_cell.angle_beta   90.00
_cell.angle_gamma   90.00
#
_symmetry.space_group_name_H-M   'P 1'
#
loop_
_entity.id
_entity.type
_entity.pdbx_description
1 polymer ?
#
loop_
_entity_poly.entity_id
_entity_poly.type
_entity_poly.pdbx_seq_one_letter_code
_entity_poly.pdbx_strand_id
1 'polypeptide(L)'
;MIEQWRYNGQILGREIPLFHAELEHQQGIAVRVVCPEQQSLLPEFNNSAVQNALDMAQSAGINFDSFQVIADDLNSDLTYQGERPSWQVLYTTYLQSCSPLHSGDDNLPIPLYKFFKNAPHLSLDLIKWQENWQACDQLQMNGTALESQALAEISDLHSNLSKHGYALCQEIEQHTGIPTYYYLYRIGGESLGAEQQRRCPSCHKNWALKTPLFDLFDFKCDQCRLVSNLSWHWQ
;
A
#
# COMPACT_ATOMS: atom_id res chain seq x y z
N MET A 1 -20.02 2.27 -5.36
CA MET A 1 -19.31 1.35 -6.29
C MET A 1 -17.83 1.68 -6.34
N ILE A 2 -17.42 2.83 -6.91
CA ILE A 2 -16.01 3.20 -7.13
C ILE A 2 -15.15 3.09 -5.86
N GLU A 3 -15.63 3.62 -4.72
CA GLU A 3 -14.92 3.50 -3.46
C GLU A 3 -14.70 2.04 -3.02
N GLN A 4 -15.66 1.15 -3.27
CA GLN A 4 -15.51 -0.26 -2.91
C GLN A 4 -14.49 -0.96 -3.81
N TRP A 5 -14.41 -0.63 -5.09
CA TRP A 5 -13.29 -1.08 -5.94
C TRP A 5 -11.95 -0.60 -5.41
N ARG A 6 -11.88 0.64 -4.93
CA ARG A 6 -10.66 1.20 -4.34
C ARG A 6 -10.28 0.50 -3.05
N TYR A 7 -11.21 0.31 -2.14
CA TYR A 7 -10.97 -0.40 -0.88
C TYR A 7 -10.68 -1.89 -1.05
N ASN A 8 -11.14 -2.51 -2.15
CA ASN A 8 -10.71 -3.86 -2.53
C ASN A 8 -9.32 -3.87 -3.18
N GLY A 9 -8.80 -2.71 -3.61
CA GLY A 9 -7.53 -2.58 -4.34
C GLY A 9 -7.62 -2.91 -5.83
N GLN A 10 -8.82 -2.91 -6.42
CA GLN A 10 -9.01 -3.11 -7.88
C GLN A 10 -8.70 -1.84 -8.68
N ILE A 11 -8.74 -0.67 -8.04
CA ILE A 11 -8.35 0.61 -8.63
C ILE A 11 -7.35 1.32 -7.72
N LEU A 12 -6.45 2.08 -8.35
CA LEU A 12 -5.36 2.83 -7.74
C LEU A 12 -5.67 4.33 -7.73
N GLY A 13 -4.99 5.06 -6.84
CA GLY A 13 -5.15 6.50 -6.72
C GLY A 13 -6.42 6.96 -5.98
N ARG A 14 -6.59 8.28 -5.89
CA ARG A 14 -7.73 8.93 -5.21
C ARG A 14 -8.51 9.86 -6.12
N GLU A 15 -7.83 10.47 -7.09
CA GLU A 15 -8.45 11.34 -8.07
C GLU A 15 -8.98 10.49 -9.22
N ILE A 16 -10.30 10.35 -9.27
CA ILE A 16 -10.99 9.52 -10.26
C ILE A 16 -11.86 10.44 -11.12
N PRO A 17 -11.37 10.84 -12.30
CA PRO A 17 -12.13 11.68 -13.21
C PRO A 17 -13.45 11.01 -13.61
N LEU A 18 -14.53 11.76 -13.46
CA LEU A 18 -15.88 11.34 -13.79
C LEU A 18 -16.46 12.32 -14.80
N PHE A 19 -17.00 11.81 -15.90
CA PHE A 19 -17.48 12.63 -16.99
C PHE A 19 -18.75 12.03 -17.61
N HIS A 20 -19.57 12.92 -18.18
CA HIS A 20 -20.71 12.50 -18.99
C HIS A 20 -20.18 11.80 -20.25
N ALA A 21 -20.71 10.62 -20.54
CA ALA A 21 -20.37 9.86 -21.73
C ALA A 21 -21.64 9.54 -22.52
N GLU A 22 -21.49 9.49 -23.84
CA GLU A 22 -22.52 9.01 -24.75
C GLU A 22 -21.92 7.83 -25.52
N LEU A 23 -22.49 6.65 -25.32
CA LEU A 23 -22.09 5.41 -25.98
C LEU A 23 -23.33 4.80 -26.63
N GLU A 24 -23.27 4.52 -27.93
CA GLU A 24 -24.40 3.93 -28.68
C GLU A 24 -25.75 4.66 -28.49
N HIS A 25 -25.74 6.00 -28.46
CA HIS A 25 -26.92 6.85 -28.20
C HIS A 25 -27.54 6.71 -26.80
N GLN A 26 -26.84 6.06 -25.87
CA GLN A 26 -27.18 6.04 -24.45
C GLN A 26 -26.32 7.04 -23.70
N GLN A 27 -26.97 7.88 -22.87
CA GLN A 27 -26.27 8.75 -21.93
C GLN A 27 -25.88 7.96 -20.69
N GLY A 28 -24.66 8.19 -20.23
CA GLY A 28 -24.12 7.52 -19.07
C GLY A 28 -23.03 8.35 -18.39
N ILE A 29 -22.42 7.70 -17.41
CA ILE A 29 -21.29 8.25 -16.67
C ILE A 29 -20.10 7.34 -16.97
N ALA A 30 -19.02 7.93 -17.45
CA ALA A 30 -17.75 7.25 -17.60
C ALA A 30 -16.77 7.71 -16.51
N VAL A 31 -15.92 6.78 -16.12
CA VAL A 31 -14.85 7.01 -15.14
C VAL A 31 -13.53 6.56 -15.74
N ARG A 32 -12.48 7.36 -15.51
CA ARG A 32 -11.12 6.93 -15.82
C ARG A 32 -10.45 6.48 -14.53
N VAL A 33 -9.98 5.24 -14.52
CA VAL A 33 -9.29 4.65 -13.38
C VAL A 33 -7.96 4.07 -13.82
N VAL A 34 -7.01 4.00 -12.88
CA VAL A 34 -5.80 3.20 -13.01
C VAL A 34 -6.02 1.91 -12.22
N CYS A 35 -5.61 0.77 -12.76
CA CYS A 35 -5.78 -0.53 -12.14
C CYS A 35 -4.41 -1.19 -11.97
N PRO A 36 -4.22 -2.07 -10.95
CA PRO A 36 -2.99 -2.85 -10.84
C PRO A 36 -2.73 -3.71 -12.08
N GLU A 37 -3.80 -4.25 -12.68
CA GLU A 37 -3.75 -5.11 -13.87
C GLU A 37 -4.94 -4.84 -14.80
N GLN A 38 -4.81 -5.23 -16.07
CA GLN A 38 -5.86 -5.01 -17.08
C GLN A 38 -7.20 -5.69 -16.75
N GLN A 39 -7.15 -6.78 -15.99
CA GLN A 39 -8.30 -7.61 -15.64
C GLN A 39 -8.86 -7.28 -14.24
N SER A 40 -8.31 -6.29 -13.53
CA SER A 40 -8.65 -6.04 -12.12
C SER A 40 -10.14 -5.76 -11.87
N LEU A 41 -10.88 -5.28 -12.88
CA LEU A 41 -12.33 -5.00 -12.76
C LEU A 41 -13.24 -6.17 -13.13
N LEU A 42 -12.70 -7.35 -13.45
CA LEU A 42 -13.53 -8.51 -13.75
C LEU A 42 -14.36 -8.95 -12.52
N PRO A 43 -15.62 -9.41 -12.71
CA PRO A 43 -16.50 -9.78 -11.59
C PRO A 43 -15.93 -10.85 -10.67
N GLU A 44 -15.10 -11.75 -11.18
CA GLU A 44 -14.42 -12.79 -10.41
C GLU A 44 -13.48 -12.24 -9.33
N PHE A 45 -13.09 -10.96 -9.41
CA PHE A 45 -12.25 -10.29 -8.41
C PHE A 45 -13.03 -9.48 -7.39
N ASN A 46 -14.35 -9.39 -7.55
CA ASN A 46 -15.20 -8.71 -6.58
C ASN A 46 -15.21 -9.47 -5.26
N ASN A 47 -14.98 -8.74 -4.17
CA ASN A 47 -15.33 -9.20 -2.83
C ASN A 47 -16.83 -8.92 -2.55
N SER A 48 -17.31 -9.33 -1.37
CA SER A 48 -18.72 -9.13 -0.98
C SER A 48 -19.12 -7.64 -0.92
N ALA A 49 -18.24 -6.75 -0.48
CA ALA A 49 -18.52 -5.32 -0.39
C ALA A 49 -18.66 -4.66 -1.77
N VAL A 50 -17.82 -5.07 -2.73
CA VAL A 50 -17.90 -4.64 -4.13
C VAL A 50 -19.20 -5.13 -4.76
N GLN A 51 -19.52 -6.41 -4.59
CA GLN A 51 -20.75 -6.98 -5.15
C GLN A 51 -21.99 -6.27 -4.59
N ASN A 52 -22.06 -6.08 -3.27
CA ASN A 52 -23.17 -5.35 -2.64
C ASN A 52 -23.29 -3.93 -3.20
N ALA A 53 -22.17 -3.23 -3.43
CA ALA A 53 -22.20 -1.89 -3.98
C ALA A 53 -22.60 -1.82 -5.46
N LEU A 54 -22.33 -2.87 -6.24
CA LEU A 54 -22.84 -3.03 -7.61
C LEU A 54 -24.35 -3.29 -7.60
N ASP A 55 -24.82 -4.20 -6.75
CA ASP A 55 -26.25 -4.54 -6.63
C ASP A 55 -27.08 -3.32 -6.16
N MET A 56 -26.53 -2.52 -5.24
CA MET A 56 -27.13 -1.26 -4.81
C MET A 56 -27.19 -0.23 -5.93
N ALA A 57 -26.12 -0.11 -6.73
CA ALA A 57 -26.11 0.79 -7.88
C ALA A 57 -27.14 0.37 -8.93
N GLN A 58 -27.21 -0.92 -9.25
CA GLN A 58 -28.19 -1.49 -10.17
C GLN A 58 -29.62 -1.25 -9.69
N SER A 59 -29.89 -1.44 -8.40
CA SER A 59 -31.19 -1.17 -7.79
C SER A 59 -31.58 0.32 -7.86
N ALA A 60 -30.60 1.22 -7.96
CA ALA A 60 -30.79 2.65 -8.18
C ALA A 60 -30.83 3.06 -9.67
N GLY A 61 -30.81 2.09 -10.59
CA GLY A 61 -30.83 2.33 -12.04
C GLY A 61 -29.45 2.63 -12.66
N ILE A 62 -28.36 2.47 -11.92
CA ILE A 62 -26.99 2.64 -12.41
C ILE A 62 -26.38 1.26 -12.63
N ASN A 63 -26.26 0.86 -13.89
CA ASN A 63 -25.63 -0.41 -14.26
C ASN A 63 -24.20 -0.18 -14.71
N PHE A 64 -23.29 -1.02 -14.22
CA PHE A 64 -21.96 -1.12 -14.81
C PHE A 64 -22.08 -1.89 -16.12
N ASP A 65 -21.86 -1.19 -17.24
CA ASP A 65 -22.00 -1.76 -18.58
C ASP A 65 -20.73 -2.50 -19.00
N SER A 66 -19.63 -1.77 -19.15
CA SER A 66 -18.37 -2.30 -19.66
C SER A 66 -17.16 -1.46 -19.24
N PHE A 67 -15.97 -1.99 -19.47
CA PHE A 67 -14.72 -1.23 -19.37
C PHE A 67 -13.81 -1.54 -20.56
N GLN A 68 -12.93 -0.58 -20.87
CA GLN A 68 -11.95 -0.70 -21.93
C GLN A 68 -10.56 -0.34 -21.39
N VAL A 69 -9.56 -1.15 -21.74
CA VAL A 69 -8.15 -0.81 -21.50
C VAL A 69 -7.71 0.24 -22.53
N ILE A 70 -7.25 1.39 -22.04
CA ILE A 70 -6.84 2.52 -22.90
C ILE A 70 -5.35 2.39 -23.25
N ALA A 71 -4.49 2.31 -22.24
CA ALA A 71 -3.04 2.24 -22.35
C ALA A 71 -2.44 1.88 -21.00
N ASP A 72 -1.15 1.52 -21.00
CA ASP A 72 -0.35 1.43 -19.78
C ASP A 72 -0.02 2.84 -19.26
N ASP A 73 -0.04 3.01 -17.94
CA ASP A 73 0.49 4.21 -17.29
C ASP A 73 1.98 4.03 -17.00
N LEU A 74 2.82 4.75 -17.74
CA LEU A 74 4.28 4.66 -17.61
C LEU A 74 4.82 5.20 -16.28
N ASN A 75 4.00 5.92 -15.50
CA ASN A 75 4.38 6.38 -14.17
C ASN A 75 3.90 5.44 -13.06
N SER A 76 3.14 4.41 -13.39
CA SER A 76 2.65 3.42 -12.41
C SER A 76 3.67 2.30 -12.20
N ASP A 77 3.73 1.81 -10.97
CA ASP A 77 4.53 0.64 -10.62
C ASP A 77 4.02 -0.64 -11.31
N LEU A 78 4.93 -1.56 -11.61
CA LEU A 78 4.58 -2.90 -12.08
C LEU A 78 4.00 -3.73 -10.94
N THR A 79 2.92 -4.46 -11.20
CA THR A 79 2.26 -5.32 -10.18
C THR A 79 2.94 -6.69 -10.07
N TYR A 80 3.07 -7.21 -8.85
CA TYR A 80 3.56 -8.56 -8.58
C TYR A 80 2.71 -9.62 -9.28
N GLN A 81 3.35 -10.51 -10.04
CA GLN A 81 2.70 -11.52 -10.89
C GLN A 81 2.67 -12.93 -10.29
N GLY A 82 3.40 -13.17 -9.19
CA GLY A 82 3.43 -14.49 -8.56
C GLY A 82 2.18 -14.78 -7.72
N GLU A 83 1.99 -16.05 -7.37
CA GLU A 83 0.87 -16.46 -6.51
C GLU A 83 1.16 -16.21 -5.02
N ARG A 84 2.41 -16.42 -4.61
CA ARG A 84 2.81 -16.34 -3.19
C ARG A 84 4.29 -15.95 -3.04
N PRO A 85 4.61 -14.77 -2.51
CA PRO A 85 5.99 -14.40 -2.24
C PRO A 85 6.54 -15.15 -1.02
N SER A 86 7.87 -15.25 -0.90
CA SER A 86 8.52 -15.95 0.23
C SER A 86 8.44 -15.17 1.54
N TRP A 87 8.38 -13.84 1.45
CA TRP A 87 8.03 -12.89 2.51
C TRP A 87 7.44 -11.64 1.87
N GLN A 88 6.89 -10.73 2.67
CA GLN A 88 6.29 -9.49 2.17
C GLN A 88 6.52 -8.34 3.15
N VAL A 89 6.35 -7.11 2.67
CA VAL A 89 6.57 -5.90 3.46
C VAL A 89 5.42 -4.91 3.28
N LEU A 90 4.94 -4.36 4.39
CA LEU A 90 4.04 -3.21 4.40
C LEU A 90 4.90 -1.94 4.28
N TYR A 91 4.90 -1.34 3.10
CA TYR A 91 5.77 -0.23 2.70
C TYR A 91 5.03 0.68 1.73
N THR A 92 5.23 2.00 1.85
CA THR A 92 4.75 2.98 0.89
C THR A 92 5.59 4.26 1.02
N THR A 93 5.51 5.14 0.04
CA THR A 93 5.89 6.56 0.13
C THR A 93 4.73 7.44 -0.30
N TYR A 94 4.77 8.74 -0.01
CA TYR A 94 3.76 9.70 -0.49
C TYR A 94 3.72 9.84 -2.03
N LEU A 95 4.76 9.37 -2.74
CA LEU A 95 4.85 9.40 -4.21
C LEU A 95 4.16 8.21 -4.88
N GLN A 96 3.95 7.11 -4.15
CA GLN A 96 3.41 5.88 -4.72
C GLN A 96 1.88 5.89 -4.75
N SER A 97 1.31 5.33 -5.82
CA SER A 97 -0.13 5.13 -5.97
C SER A 97 -0.53 3.66 -5.99
N CYS A 98 0.44 2.74 -5.85
CA CYS A 98 0.27 1.30 -5.89
C CYS A 98 -0.21 0.70 -4.55
N SER A 99 -0.36 -0.62 -4.51
CA SER A 99 -0.61 -1.35 -3.26
C SER A 99 0.52 -1.09 -2.24
N PRO A 100 0.21 -0.90 -0.95
CA PRO A 100 1.21 -0.72 0.10
C PRO A 100 1.81 -2.04 0.60
N LEU A 101 1.32 -3.19 0.12
CA LEU A 101 1.89 -4.48 0.45
C LEU A 101 2.78 -4.93 -0.71
N HIS A 102 4.08 -5.07 -0.48
CA HIS A 102 5.05 -5.43 -1.51
C HIS A 102 5.58 -6.85 -1.27
N SER A 103 5.88 -7.53 -2.37
CA SER A 103 6.60 -8.81 -2.38
C SER A 103 8.02 -8.59 -1.89
N GLY A 104 8.45 -9.41 -0.94
CA GLY A 104 9.82 -9.43 -0.44
C GLY A 104 10.82 -10.10 -1.38
N ASP A 105 10.39 -10.64 -2.51
CA ASP A 105 11.27 -11.29 -3.48
C ASP A 105 11.80 -10.30 -4.54
N ASP A 106 10.98 -9.33 -4.92
CA ASP A 106 11.22 -8.40 -6.03
C ASP A 106 10.77 -6.95 -5.76
N ASN A 107 10.24 -6.67 -4.57
CA ASN A 107 9.67 -5.38 -4.17
C ASN A 107 8.48 -4.90 -5.02
N LEU A 108 7.83 -5.80 -5.77
CA LEU A 108 6.66 -5.43 -6.56
C LEU A 108 5.40 -5.34 -5.68
N PRO A 109 4.50 -4.37 -5.89
CA PRO A 109 3.24 -4.24 -5.17
C PRO A 109 2.32 -5.45 -5.41
N ILE A 110 1.79 -6.01 -4.33
CA ILE A 110 0.89 -7.16 -4.32
C ILE A 110 -0.55 -6.69 -4.58
N PRO A 111 -1.27 -7.27 -5.57
CA PRO A 111 -2.66 -6.89 -5.86
C PRO A 111 -3.61 -7.34 -4.74
N LEU A 112 -4.04 -6.39 -3.90
CA LEU A 112 -4.86 -6.65 -2.70
C LEU A 112 -6.15 -7.41 -3.02
N TYR A 113 -6.79 -7.11 -4.16
CA TYR A 113 -8.06 -7.72 -4.57
C TYR A 113 -7.94 -9.22 -4.84
N LYS A 114 -6.74 -9.71 -5.19
CA LYS A 114 -6.46 -11.14 -5.33
C LYS A 114 -6.18 -11.80 -3.99
N PHE A 115 -5.37 -11.14 -3.16
CA PHE A 115 -4.85 -11.69 -1.89
C PHE A 115 -5.87 -11.66 -0.77
N PHE A 116 -6.78 -10.69 -0.76
CA PHE A 116 -7.74 -10.44 0.32
C PHE A 116 -9.19 -10.50 -0.13
N LYS A 117 -9.48 -11.17 -1.25
CA LYS A 117 -10.87 -11.35 -1.76
C LYS A 117 -11.83 -11.85 -0.67
N ASN A 118 -11.36 -12.75 0.20
CA ASN A 118 -12.14 -13.35 1.29
C ASN A 118 -11.93 -12.66 2.65
N ALA A 119 -11.16 -11.57 2.70
CA ALA A 119 -10.88 -10.77 3.90
C ALA A 119 -10.95 -9.27 3.55
N PRO A 120 -12.12 -8.77 3.08
CA PRO A 120 -12.25 -7.40 2.56
C PRO A 120 -11.93 -6.30 3.59
N HIS A 121 -12.00 -6.62 4.89
CA HIS A 121 -11.60 -5.69 5.95
C HIS A 121 -10.10 -5.42 5.95
N LEU A 122 -9.26 -6.41 5.58
CA LEU A 122 -7.81 -6.25 5.49
C LEU A 122 -7.42 -5.28 4.37
N SER A 123 -8.01 -5.44 3.17
CA SER A 123 -7.72 -4.54 2.05
C SER A 123 -8.17 -3.11 2.36
N LEU A 124 -9.36 -2.95 2.95
CA LEU A 124 -9.87 -1.65 3.39
C LEU A 124 -8.93 -0.98 4.39
N ASP A 125 -8.51 -1.71 5.42
CA ASP A 125 -7.69 -1.15 6.50
C ASP A 125 -6.25 -0.88 6.04
N LEU A 126 -5.69 -1.70 5.15
CA LEU A 126 -4.43 -1.43 4.46
C LEU A 126 -4.47 -0.13 3.66
N ILE A 127 -5.53 0.10 2.88
CA ILE A 127 -5.68 1.34 2.12
C ILE A 127 -5.79 2.53 3.07
N LYS A 128 -6.59 2.45 4.14
CA LYS A 128 -6.70 3.54 5.13
C LYS A 128 -5.37 3.81 5.84
N TRP A 129 -4.65 2.76 6.22
CA TRP A 129 -3.32 2.89 6.80
C TRP A 129 -2.36 3.60 5.83
N GLN A 130 -2.33 3.17 4.56
CA GLN A 130 -1.53 3.79 3.51
C GLN A 130 -1.86 5.28 3.40
N GLU A 131 -3.14 5.63 3.44
CA GLU A 131 -3.55 7.03 3.30
C GLU A 131 -3.02 7.92 4.41
N ASN A 132 -3.11 7.45 5.65
CA ASN A 132 -2.62 8.16 6.83
C ASN A 132 -1.08 8.23 6.83
N TRP A 133 -0.41 7.13 6.45
CA TRP A 133 1.04 7.07 6.36
C TRP A 133 1.58 8.04 5.32
N GLN A 134 1.02 8.02 4.11
CA GLN A 134 1.39 8.94 3.04
C GLN A 134 1.13 10.40 3.38
N ALA A 135 0.06 10.69 4.13
CA ALA A 135 -0.19 12.06 4.61
C ALA A 135 0.89 12.53 5.58
N CYS A 136 1.34 11.66 6.48
CA CYS A 136 2.44 11.99 7.40
C CYS A 136 3.77 12.18 6.64
N ASP A 137 4.07 11.28 5.70
CA ASP A 137 5.26 11.38 4.86
C ASP A 137 5.27 12.66 4.01
N GLN A 138 4.12 13.03 3.42
CA GLN A 138 3.98 14.28 2.68
C GLN A 138 4.19 15.52 3.57
N LEU A 139 3.63 15.55 4.77
CA LEU A 139 3.85 16.65 5.72
C LEU A 139 5.31 16.76 6.12
N GLN A 140 5.97 15.61 6.33
CA GLN A 140 7.39 15.55 6.63
C GLN A 140 8.22 16.10 5.47
N MET A 141 7.96 15.64 4.25
CA MET A 141 8.70 16.04 3.05
C MET A 141 8.49 17.51 2.67
N ASN A 142 7.32 18.09 2.99
CA ASN A 142 7.06 19.51 2.79
C ASN A 142 7.83 20.41 3.78
N GLY A 143 8.27 19.90 4.93
CA GLY A 143 9.15 20.61 5.87
C GLY A 143 8.57 21.90 6.49
N THR A 144 7.24 21.97 6.65
CA THR A 144 6.57 23.21 7.13
C THR A 144 5.66 22.96 8.31
N ALA A 145 4.39 22.63 8.07
CA ALA A 145 3.41 22.40 9.12
C ALA A 145 3.47 20.95 9.61
N LEU A 146 3.53 20.78 10.93
CA LEU A 146 3.43 19.47 11.60
C LEU A 146 4.53 18.45 11.24
N GLU A 147 5.66 18.88 10.66
CA GLU A 147 6.75 18.00 10.23
C GLU A 147 7.21 17.06 11.35
N SER A 148 7.53 17.59 12.53
CA SER A 148 8.02 16.76 13.66
C SER A 148 6.98 15.75 14.13
N GLN A 149 5.71 16.14 14.18
CA GLN A 149 4.61 15.26 14.60
C GLN A 149 4.36 14.16 13.57
N ALA A 150 4.33 14.52 12.29
CA ALA A 150 4.14 13.60 11.19
C ALA A 150 5.29 12.59 11.09
N LEU A 151 6.53 13.07 11.24
CA LEU A 151 7.71 12.22 11.29
C LEU A 151 7.65 11.24 12.45
N ALA A 152 7.25 11.68 13.65
CA ALA A 152 7.12 10.80 14.81
C ALA A 152 6.11 9.67 14.56
N GLU A 153 5.00 9.95 13.87
CA GLU A 153 3.99 8.93 13.56
C GLU A 153 4.52 7.80 12.65
N ILE A 154 5.46 8.07 11.74
CA ILE A 154 5.99 7.07 10.80
C ILE A 154 7.35 6.48 11.18
N SER A 155 8.07 7.10 12.13
CA SER A 155 9.44 6.70 12.52
C SER A 155 9.57 6.14 13.94
N ASP A 156 8.62 6.40 14.83
CA ASP A 156 8.55 5.78 16.16
C ASP A 156 7.71 4.51 16.08
N LEU A 157 8.28 3.38 16.49
CA LEU A 157 7.58 2.09 16.55
C LEU A 157 6.36 2.13 17.50
N HIS A 158 6.36 3.05 18.47
CA HIS A 158 5.31 3.20 19.47
C HIS A 158 4.26 4.26 19.14
N SER A 159 4.36 4.93 18.00
CA SER A 159 3.31 5.84 17.52
C SER A 159 2.00 5.10 17.24
N ASN A 160 0.91 5.85 17.06
CA ASN A 160 -0.37 5.23 16.75
C ASN A 160 -0.34 4.56 15.37
N LEU A 161 0.25 5.25 14.39
CA LEU A 161 0.29 4.77 13.01
C LEU A 161 1.23 3.57 12.81
N SER A 162 2.37 3.55 13.51
CA SER A 162 3.27 2.38 13.50
C SER A 162 2.66 1.18 14.20
N LYS A 163 1.97 1.38 15.33
CA LYS A 163 1.24 0.30 16.01
C LYS A 163 0.14 -0.28 15.13
N HIS A 164 -0.60 0.57 14.42
CA HIS A 164 -1.64 0.14 13.48
C HIS A 164 -1.04 -0.69 12.33
N GLY A 165 -0.02 -0.17 11.65
CA GLY A 165 0.65 -0.89 10.56
C GLY A 165 1.31 -2.19 11.00
N TYR A 166 1.91 -2.21 12.19
CA TYR A 166 2.52 -3.41 12.76
C TYR A 166 1.46 -4.46 13.11
N ALA A 167 0.34 -4.07 13.70
CA ALA A 167 -0.78 -4.98 13.96
C ALA A 167 -1.39 -5.54 12.65
N LEU A 168 -1.53 -4.70 11.62
CA LEU A 168 -1.93 -5.13 10.28
C LEU A 168 -0.99 -6.19 9.72
N CYS A 169 0.33 -6.00 9.83
CA CYS A 169 1.31 -7.00 9.40
C CYS A 169 1.09 -8.36 10.09
N GLN A 170 0.78 -8.36 11.39
CA GLN A 170 0.51 -9.57 12.15
C GLN A 170 -0.76 -10.28 11.68
N GLU A 171 -1.85 -9.53 11.46
CA GLU A 171 -3.12 -10.09 10.98
C GLU A 171 -2.98 -10.65 9.56
N ILE A 172 -2.26 -9.95 8.69
CA ILE A 172 -1.95 -10.41 7.33
C ILE A 172 -1.09 -11.68 7.36
N GLU A 173 -0.05 -11.75 8.19
CA GLU A 173 0.77 -12.96 8.33
C GLU A 173 -0.06 -14.14 8.84
N GLN A 174 -1.00 -13.92 9.76
CA GLN A 174 -1.93 -14.95 10.22
C GLN A 174 -2.87 -15.42 9.10
N HIS A 175 -3.39 -14.49 8.28
CA HIS A 175 -4.29 -14.81 7.18
C HIS A 175 -3.60 -15.56 6.03
N THR A 176 -2.39 -15.12 5.66
CA THR A 176 -1.68 -15.60 4.47
C THR A 176 -0.67 -16.72 4.77
N GLY A 177 -0.21 -16.82 6.02
CA GLY A 177 0.93 -17.65 6.39
C GLY A 177 2.24 -17.20 5.75
N ILE A 178 2.35 -15.94 5.32
CA ILE A 178 3.55 -15.35 4.72
C ILE A 178 4.19 -14.39 5.73
N PRO A 179 5.50 -14.53 6.03
CA PRO A 179 6.21 -13.58 6.88
C PRO A 179 6.00 -12.14 6.42
N THR A 180 5.36 -11.30 7.25
CA THR A 180 4.97 -9.94 6.86
C THR A 180 5.69 -8.92 7.72
N TYR A 181 6.50 -8.07 7.09
CA TYR A 181 7.36 -7.11 7.76
C TYR A 181 6.77 -5.71 7.71
N TYR A 182 6.88 -4.98 8.81
CA TYR A 182 6.53 -3.57 8.85
C TYR A 182 7.76 -2.71 8.52
N TYR A 183 7.61 -1.75 7.61
CA TYR A 183 8.62 -0.74 7.35
C TYR A 183 8.53 0.40 8.36
N LEU A 184 9.64 0.62 9.08
CA LEU A 184 9.80 1.76 9.98
C LEU A 184 10.69 2.82 9.33
N TYR A 185 10.12 3.99 9.04
CA TYR A 185 10.83 5.08 8.36
C TYR A 185 11.94 5.65 9.24
N ARG A 186 13.06 6.06 8.62
CA ARG A 186 14.17 6.71 9.31
C ARG A 186 14.69 7.92 8.54
N ILE A 187 14.76 9.05 9.22
CA ILE A 187 15.49 10.26 8.80
C ILE A 187 16.07 10.93 10.06
N GLY A 188 17.17 11.67 9.93
CA GLY A 188 17.90 12.28 11.05
C GLY A 188 19.08 11.45 11.58
N GLY A 189 19.30 11.48 12.89
CA GLY A 189 20.44 10.83 13.54
C GLY A 189 21.69 11.70 13.60
N GLU A 190 22.59 11.38 14.52
CA GLU A 190 23.75 12.23 14.86
C GLU A 190 24.93 12.06 13.90
N SER A 191 25.14 10.84 13.39
CA SER A 191 26.21 10.52 12.44
C SER A 191 25.93 9.22 11.70
N LEU A 192 26.54 9.05 10.53
CA LEU A 192 26.51 7.80 9.75
C LEU A 192 26.93 6.59 10.59
N GLY A 193 28.02 6.71 11.36
CA GLY A 193 28.54 5.62 12.18
C GLY A 193 27.56 5.17 13.28
N ALA A 194 26.84 6.13 13.88
CA ALA A 194 25.80 5.82 14.87
C ALA A 194 24.59 5.14 14.23
N GLU A 195 24.13 5.62 13.08
CA GLU A 195 22.99 5.03 12.36
C GLU A 195 23.29 3.61 11.88
N GLN A 196 24.49 3.35 11.33
CA GLN A 196 24.93 2.01 10.91
C GLN A 196 24.97 0.99 12.08
N GLN A 197 25.19 1.47 13.30
CA GLN A 197 25.24 0.64 14.51
C GLN A 197 23.91 0.60 15.27
N ARG A 198 22.86 1.25 14.74
CA ARG A 198 21.53 1.29 15.35
C ARG A 198 21.00 -0.12 15.59
N ARG A 199 20.48 -0.35 16.79
CA ARG A 199 19.84 -1.60 17.19
C ARG A 199 18.37 -1.63 16.80
N CYS A 200 17.82 -2.82 16.65
CA CYS A 200 16.39 -3.00 16.43
C CYS A 200 15.60 -2.30 17.55
N PRO A 201 14.62 -1.44 17.26
CA PRO A 201 13.89 -0.70 18.28
C PRO A 201 13.02 -1.59 19.17
N SER A 202 12.68 -2.80 18.70
CA SER A 202 11.87 -3.77 19.46
C SER A 202 12.72 -4.69 20.35
N CYS A 203 13.72 -5.39 19.79
CA CYS A 203 14.49 -6.41 20.53
C CYS A 203 15.92 -5.99 20.89
N HIS A 204 16.35 -4.79 20.49
CA HIS A 204 17.69 -4.23 20.72
C HIS A 204 18.87 -5.06 20.19
N LYS A 205 18.60 -6.08 19.34
CA LYS A 205 19.64 -6.86 18.66
C LYS A 205 20.20 -6.13 17.44
N ASN A 206 21.34 -6.62 16.95
CA ASN A 206 21.83 -6.20 15.64
C ASN A 206 20.86 -6.66 14.54
N TRP A 207 20.68 -5.82 13.54
CA TRP A 207 19.76 -6.04 12.42
C TRP A 207 20.19 -5.32 11.14
N ALA A 208 21.38 -4.70 11.14
CA ALA A 208 21.97 -4.14 9.93
C ALA A 208 22.30 -5.26 8.94
N LEU A 209 21.95 -5.05 7.69
CA LEU A 209 22.26 -5.95 6.59
C LEU A 209 23.66 -5.64 6.04
N LYS A 210 24.30 -6.65 5.45
CA LYS A 210 25.58 -6.46 4.75
C LYS A 210 25.39 -5.76 3.41
N THR A 211 24.26 -6.01 2.76
CA THR A 211 23.85 -5.43 1.49
C THR A 211 22.39 -5.05 1.63
N PRO A 212 22.01 -3.81 1.27
CA PRO A 212 20.62 -3.38 1.32
C PRO A 212 19.73 -4.26 0.45
N LEU A 213 18.50 -4.49 0.88
CA LEU A 213 17.49 -5.12 0.03
C LEU A 213 16.86 -4.04 -0.85
N PHE A 214 16.84 -4.29 -2.16
CA PHE A 214 16.23 -3.40 -3.17
C PHE A 214 16.80 -1.97 -3.14
N ASP A 215 18.05 -1.82 -2.70
CA ASP A 215 18.70 -0.52 -2.50
C ASP A 215 17.90 0.45 -1.59
N LEU A 216 17.05 -0.12 -0.72
CA LEU A 216 16.10 0.64 0.11
C LEU A 216 16.16 0.22 1.59
N PHE A 217 16.21 -1.07 1.87
CA PHE A 217 16.18 -1.57 3.25
C PHE A 217 17.58 -1.97 3.71
N ASP A 218 18.19 -1.14 4.54
CA ASP A 218 19.50 -1.39 5.17
C ASP A 218 19.39 -2.27 6.42
N PHE A 219 18.20 -2.37 7.01
CA PHE A 219 17.97 -3.09 8.26
C PHE A 219 16.80 -4.08 8.12
N LYS A 220 16.98 -5.29 8.67
CA LYS A 220 15.93 -6.32 8.73
C LYS A 220 16.06 -7.16 9.99
N CYS A 221 14.96 -7.26 10.74
CA CYS A 221 14.86 -8.08 11.94
C CYS A 221 13.78 -9.15 11.78
N ASP A 222 14.19 -10.39 11.56
CA ASP A 222 13.28 -11.53 11.36
C ASP A 222 12.46 -11.85 12.62
N GLN A 223 13.05 -11.68 13.80
CA GLN A 223 12.39 -11.91 15.08
C GLN A 223 11.24 -10.93 15.33
N CYS A 224 11.42 -9.67 14.93
CA CYS A 224 10.45 -8.60 15.18
C CYS A 224 9.61 -8.27 13.96
N ARG A 225 9.80 -8.92 12.81
CA ARG A 225 9.12 -8.55 11.56
C ARG A 225 9.23 -7.06 11.22
N LEU A 226 10.44 -6.51 11.33
CA LEU A 226 10.72 -5.11 11.02
C LEU A 226 11.75 -4.99 9.91
N VAL A 227 11.54 -4.03 9.02
CA VAL A 227 12.56 -3.51 8.10
C VAL A 227 12.65 -2.00 8.24
N SER A 228 13.78 -1.42 7.88
CA SER A 228 14.01 0.02 7.97
C SER A 228 15.14 0.43 7.04
N ASN A 229 15.13 1.67 6.59
CA ASN A 229 16.20 2.28 5.82
C ASN A 229 17.29 2.84 6.74
N LEU A 230 18.49 3.07 6.19
CA LEU A 230 19.45 4.00 6.76
C LEU A 230 18.89 5.40 6.60
N SER A 231 19.10 6.24 7.61
CA SER A 231 18.62 7.62 7.59
C SER A 231 18.98 8.32 6.28
N TRP A 232 17.97 8.88 5.62
CA TRP A 232 18.13 9.62 4.35
C TRP A 232 19.07 10.82 4.45
N HIS A 233 19.41 11.30 5.65
CA HIS A 233 20.42 12.36 5.83
C HIS A 233 21.86 11.90 5.52
N TRP A 234 22.12 10.59 5.54
CA TRP A 234 23.46 10.03 5.46
C TRP A 234 23.66 9.07 4.28
N GLN A 235 22.67 8.98 3.39
CA GLN A 235 22.75 8.25 2.13
C GLN A 235 23.29 9.13 1.00
#